data_AF-A0AAW9WG79-F1
#
_entry.id   AF-A0AAW9WG79-F1
#
_cell.length_a   1.000
_cell.length_b   1.000
_cell.length_c   1.000
_cell.angle_alpha   90.00
_cell.angle_beta   90.00
_cell.angle_gamma   90.00
#
_symmetry.space_group_name_H-M   'P 1'
#
loop_
_entity.id
_entity.type
_entity.pdbx_description
1 polymer ?
#
loop_
_entity_poly.entity_id
_entity_poly.type
_entity_poly.pdbx_seq_one_letter_code
_entity_poly.pdbx_strand_id
1 'polypeptide(L)'
;MGGNGKDKTGRVFIGILLCNALLLISDASAWLFKGHGSLLCYWGVRIANFLVYILGYLLMALFTEYLTGYLSKRIQVSRRAARFVWGICMIGIASTVLSQWNHMYYGFVGCNVYSRGDWFWLSQLWGLVGIAVDIGLLFVYRQGLGKNEVWVLLSYIILPLLAMTVQIFIYGIAWLYLATTISIIFVYETLQANQAQKQRWKEMELEQSRTAIILSQVQPHFLYNVLLGIKQLCDSNPKKASEALEHLAFYMRRNLNSLTRKQLIPFDEEMCHVNDYLYLEKMRFEEKLTVVLDLEYTDFFLPAMTVQPIAENAVRWGITKKKGGGTLTIKSQLTGEEVMISVMDDGAGFDPNEIRNDGKTHVGIENVRQRLMLQCGGTLSINSKKGSGTTVTIRLPQKGRNK
;
A
#
# COMPACT_ATOMS: atom_id res chain seq x y z
N MET A 1 -4.65 11.90 9.94
CA MET A 1 -4.84 11.36 11.31
C MET A 1 -5.50 9.96 11.29
N GLY A 2 -4.91 8.96 10.63
CA GLY A 2 -5.58 7.65 10.38
C GLY A 2 -4.94 6.39 11.00
N GLY A 3 -3.86 6.54 11.79
CA GLY A 3 -3.06 5.39 12.26
C GLY A 3 -3.63 4.65 13.47
N ASN A 4 -4.27 5.34 14.40
CA ASN A 4 -4.57 4.79 15.74
C ASN A 4 -5.81 3.87 15.78
N GLY A 5 -6.69 3.94 14.77
CA GLY A 5 -7.92 3.13 14.71
C GLY A 5 -7.72 1.71 14.17
N LYS A 6 -6.64 1.44 13.41
CA LYS A 6 -6.39 0.10 12.85
C LYS A 6 -6.05 -0.91 13.93
N ASP A 7 -5.19 -0.51 14.85
CA ASP A 7 -4.70 -1.34 15.96
C ASP A 7 -5.79 -1.55 17.03
N LYS A 8 -6.59 -0.52 17.34
CA LYS A 8 -7.65 -0.64 18.35
C LYS A 8 -8.71 -1.70 18.00
N THR A 9 -9.23 -1.74 16.77
CA THR A 9 -10.26 -2.74 16.39
C THR A 9 -9.71 -4.16 16.39
N GLY A 10 -8.44 -4.35 16.00
CA GLY A 10 -7.78 -5.65 16.05
C GLY A 10 -7.65 -6.16 17.49
N ARG A 11 -7.21 -5.29 18.41
CA ARG A 11 -7.15 -5.60 19.84
C ARG A 11 -8.51 -5.98 20.45
N VAL A 12 -9.58 -5.28 20.07
CA VAL A 12 -10.95 -5.62 20.50
C VAL A 12 -11.38 -6.99 19.98
N PHE A 13 -11.06 -7.33 18.72
CA PHE A 13 -11.39 -8.65 18.17
C PHE A 13 -10.62 -9.79 18.85
N ILE A 14 -9.35 -9.57 19.21
CA ILE A 14 -8.59 -10.52 20.05
C ILE A 14 -9.28 -10.70 21.42
N GLY A 15 -9.79 -9.60 22.00
CA GLY A 15 -10.61 -9.64 23.21
C GLY A 15 -11.86 -10.52 23.06
N ILE A 16 -12.57 -10.43 21.92
CA ILE A 16 -13.73 -11.29 21.62
C ILE A 16 -13.31 -12.77 21.60
N LEU A 17 -12.20 -13.12 20.93
CA LEU A 17 -11.69 -14.49 20.86
C LEU A 17 -11.36 -15.05 22.25
N LEU A 18 -10.61 -14.29 23.06
CA LEU A 18 -10.24 -14.69 24.42
C LEU A 18 -11.47 -14.83 25.33
N CYS A 19 -12.39 -13.88 25.26
CA CYS A 19 -13.64 -13.92 26.01
C CYS A 19 -14.49 -15.14 25.64
N ASN A 20 -14.61 -15.45 24.35
CA ASN A 20 -15.35 -16.62 23.86
C ASN A 20 -14.68 -17.93 24.30
N ALA A 21 -13.35 -18.02 24.27
CA ALA A 21 -12.61 -19.19 24.74
C ALA A 21 -12.82 -19.43 26.25
N LEU A 22 -12.69 -18.37 27.07
CA LEU A 22 -12.95 -18.45 28.51
C LEU A 22 -14.40 -18.85 28.81
N LEU A 23 -15.34 -18.37 27.99
CA LEU A 23 -16.75 -18.69 28.11
C LEU A 23 -17.00 -20.17 27.85
N LEU A 24 -16.43 -20.73 26.77
CA LEU A 24 -16.54 -22.16 26.45
C LEU A 24 -15.91 -23.05 27.54
N ILE A 25 -14.74 -22.65 28.06
CA ILE A 25 -14.08 -23.35 29.17
C ILE A 25 -14.97 -23.33 30.42
N SER A 26 -15.60 -22.20 30.71
CA SER A 26 -16.51 -22.06 31.86
C SER A 26 -17.75 -22.93 31.69
N ASP A 27 -18.38 -22.95 30.51
CA ASP A 27 -19.54 -23.81 30.23
C ASP A 27 -19.19 -25.30 30.33
N ALA A 28 -18.06 -25.72 29.76
CA ALA A 28 -17.57 -27.09 29.89
C ALA A 28 -17.28 -27.46 31.36
N SER A 29 -16.70 -26.54 32.13
CA SER A 29 -16.43 -26.75 33.56
C SER A 29 -17.72 -26.89 34.37
N ALA A 30 -18.76 -26.11 34.06
CA ALA A 30 -20.06 -26.24 34.70
C ALA A 30 -20.68 -27.62 34.48
N TRP A 31 -20.47 -28.22 33.30
CA TRP A 31 -20.88 -29.58 32.99
C TRP A 31 -20.05 -30.64 33.73
N LEU A 32 -18.72 -30.50 33.74
CA LEU A 32 -17.80 -31.46 34.38
C LEU A 32 -18.04 -31.59 35.89
N PHE A 33 -18.38 -30.49 36.57
CA PHE A 33 -18.58 -30.51 38.02
C PHE A 33 -20.02 -30.83 38.45
N LYS A 34 -20.97 -30.93 37.50
CA LYS A 34 -22.38 -31.20 37.78
C LYS A 34 -22.57 -32.60 38.38
N GLY A 35 -23.43 -32.72 39.39
CA GLY A 35 -23.83 -34.03 39.95
C GLY A 35 -22.87 -34.63 40.99
N HIS A 36 -21.72 -34.00 41.23
CA HIS A 36 -20.73 -34.47 42.20
C HIS A 36 -20.82 -33.73 43.54
N GLY A 37 -20.69 -34.47 44.65
CA GLY A 37 -20.80 -33.95 46.02
C GLY A 37 -19.51 -33.45 46.67
N SER A 38 -18.37 -33.44 45.95
CA SER A 38 -17.10 -32.96 46.52
C SER A 38 -17.09 -31.43 46.68
N LEU A 39 -16.30 -30.92 47.63
CA LEU A 39 -16.15 -29.48 47.87
C LEU A 39 -15.64 -28.74 46.63
N LEU A 40 -14.74 -29.36 45.87
CA LEU A 40 -14.22 -28.81 44.62
C LEU A 40 -15.32 -28.69 43.56
N CYS A 41 -16.15 -29.72 43.40
CA CYS A 41 -17.28 -29.69 42.46
C CYS A 41 -18.34 -28.67 42.88
N TYR A 42 -18.60 -28.51 44.19
CA TYR A 42 -19.53 -27.52 44.72
C TYR A 42 -19.17 -26.08 44.31
N TRP A 43 -17.92 -25.68 44.50
CA TRP A 43 -17.45 -24.34 44.10
C TRP A 43 -17.26 -24.24 42.58
N GLY A 44 -16.79 -25.31 41.95
CA GLY A 44 -16.57 -25.39 40.50
C GLY A 44 -17.81 -25.06 39.69
N VAL A 45 -18.96 -25.69 39.98
CA VAL A 45 -20.22 -25.40 39.25
C VAL A 45 -20.67 -23.94 39.43
N ARG A 46 -20.53 -23.38 40.65
CA ARG A 46 -20.97 -22.00 40.96
C ARG A 46 -20.14 -20.97 40.23
N ILE A 47 -18.81 -21.09 40.33
CA ILE A 47 -17.86 -20.19 39.67
C ILE A 47 -18.02 -20.28 38.15
N ALA A 48 -18.13 -21.50 37.61
CA ALA A 48 -18.31 -21.72 36.18
C ALA A 48 -19.58 -21.04 35.65
N ASN A 49 -20.74 -21.27 36.28
CA ASN A 49 -21.99 -20.64 35.84
C ASN A 49 -21.95 -19.11 36.01
N PHE A 50 -21.37 -18.61 37.10
CA PHE A 50 -21.19 -17.17 37.30
C PHE A 50 -20.36 -16.52 36.18
N LEU A 51 -19.23 -17.15 35.82
CA LEU A 51 -18.37 -16.71 34.73
C LEU A 51 -19.10 -16.73 33.39
N VAL A 52 -19.91 -17.77 33.12
CA VAL A 52 -20.69 -17.86 31.87
C VAL A 52 -21.60 -16.63 31.66
N TYR A 53 -22.31 -16.19 32.70
CA TYR A 53 -23.15 -14.98 32.60
C TYR A 53 -22.33 -13.70 32.37
N ILE A 54 -21.26 -13.50 33.15
CA ILE A 54 -20.42 -12.30 33.04
C ILE A 54 -19.75 -12.23 31.67
N LEU A 55 -19.17 -13.34 31.22
CA LEU A 55 -18.49 -13.42 29.94
C LEU A 55 -19.48 -13.25 28.78
N GLY A 56 -20.74 -13.69 28.92
CA GLY A 56 -21.78 -13.45 27.93
C GLY A 56 -22.07 -11.95 27.73
N TYR A 57 -22.22 -11.20 28.83
CA TYR A 57 -22.41 -9.75 28.75
C TYR A 57 -21.16 -9.03 28.22
N LEU A 58 -19.97 -9.47 28.62
CA LEU A 58 -18.72 -8.91 28.13
C LEU A 58 -18.55 -9.15 26.62
N LEU A 59 -18.87 -10.36 26.14
CA LEU A 59 -18.80 -10.72 24.73
C LEU A 59 -19.72 -9.85 23.88
N MET A 60 -20.94 -9.57 24.36
CA MET A 60 -21.88 -8.64 23.72
C MET A 60 -21.29 -7.23 23.63
N ALA A 61 -20.81 -6.67 24.74
CA ALA A 61 -20.26 -5.31 24.76
C ALA A 61 -19.01 -5.17 23.87
N LEU A 62 -18.15 -6.20 23.85
CA LEU A 62 -16.98 -6.25 22.97
C LEU A 62 -17.38 -6.33 21.49
N PHE A 63 -18.42 -7.08 21.15
CA PHE A 63 -18.92 -7.15 19.78
C PHE A 63 -19.47 -5.81 19.30
N THR A 64 -20.27 -5.10 20.10
CA THR A 64 -20.75 -3.75 19.73
C THR A 64 -19.59 -2.76 19.59
N GLU A 65 -18.57 -2.80 20.47
CA GLU A 65 -17.35 -1.97 20.33
C GLU A 65 -16.58 -2.35 19.05
N TYR A 66 -16.50 -3.63 18.72
CA TYR A 66 -15.90 -4.10 17.46
C TYR A 66 -16.68 -3.60 16.24
N LEU A 67 -18.01 -3.74 16.24
CA LEU A 67 -18.89 -3.34 15.15
C LEU A 67 -18.80 -1.83 14.89
N THR A 68 -18.92 -1.02 15.94
CA THR A 68 -18.77 0.44 15.83
C THR A 68 -17.36 0.84 15.40
N GLY A 69 -16.33 0.17 15.91
CA GLY A 69 -14.94 0.36 15.48
C GLY A 69 -14.71 0.00 14.01
N TYR A 70 -15.27 -1.13 13.56
CA TYR A 70 -15.18 -1.62 12.18
C TYR A 70 -15.86 -0.65 11.21
N LEU A 71 -17.07 -0.19 11.54
CA LEU A 71 -17.81 0.81 10.77
C LEU A 71 -17.09 2.17 10.75
N SER A 72 -16.50 2.59 11.88
CA SER A 72 -15.79 3.88 12.00
C SER A 72 -14.59 4.02 11.06
N LYS A 73 -14.05 2.90 10.54
CA LYS A 73 -12.96 2.91 9.54
C LYS A 73 -13.44 3.35 8.15
N ARG A 74 -14.74 3.33 7.89
CA ARG A 74 -15.34 3.57 6.57
C ARG A 74 -16.32 4.74 6.58
N ILE A 75 -17.11 4.86 7.64
CA ILE A 75 -18.14 5.88 7.80
C ILE A 75 -17.98 6.53 9.18
N GLN A 76 -18.31 7.82 9.32
CA GLN A 76 -18.35 8.46 10.62
C GLN A 76 -19.52 7.91 11.46
N VAL A 77 -19.20 7.07 12.44
CA VAL A 77 -20.18 6.43 13.33
C VAL A 77 -20.04 6.96 14.76
N SER A 78 -21.18 7.22 15.41
CA SER A 78 -21.22 7.67 16.80
C SER A 78 -20.94 6.53 17.78
N ARG A 79 -20.06 6.78 18.76
CA ARG A 79 -19.78 5.84 19.87
C ARG A 79 -20.87 5.80 20.96
N ARG A 80 -21.99 6.52 20.78
CA ARG A 80 -23.09 6.53 21.77
C ARG A 80 -23.72 5.14 21.93
N ALA A 81 -23.92 4.42 20.83
CA ALA A 81 -24.47 3.07 20.85
C ALA A 81 -23.59 2.08 21.63
N ALA A 82 -22.27 2.07 21.38
CA ALA A 82 -21.34 1.22 22.13
C ALA A 82 -21.33 1.55 23.64
N ARG A 83 -21.29 2.84 24.01
CA ARG A 83 -21.37 3.25 25.43
C ARG A 83 -22.67 2.84 26.10
N PHE A 84 -23.78 2.91 25.37
CA PHE A 84 -25.07 2.45 25.86
C PHE A 84 -25.08 0.94 26.09
N VAL A 85 -24.56 0.14 25.15
CA VAL A 85 -24.46 -1.32 25.31
C VAL A 85 -23.54 -1.69 26.49
N TRP A 86 -22.40 -1.01 26.66
CA TRP A 86 -21.56 -1.19 27.85
C TRP A 86 -22.33 -0.91 29.15
N GLY A 87 -23.15 0.15 29.18
CA GLY A 87 -23.98 0.48 30.34
C GLY A 87 -24.97 -0.63 30.70
N ILE A 88 -25.75 -1.13 29.73
CA ILE A 88 -26.71 -2.22 29.98
C ILE A 88 -26.02 -3.53 30.37
N CYS A 89 -24.85 -3.83 29.78
CA CYS A 89 -24.06 -5.01 30.14
C CYS A 89 -23.52 -4.93 31.57
N MET A 90 -23.09 -3.74 32.02
CA MET A 90 -22.68 -3.53 33.41
C MET A 90 -23.85 -3.70 34.40
N ILE A 91 -25.05 -3.25 34.03
CA ILE A 91 -26.26 -3.51 34.82
C ILE A 91 -26.56 -5.02 34.87
N GLY A 92 -26.46 -5.72 33.74
CA GLY A 92 -26.61 -7.17 33.68
C GLY A 92 -25.62 -7.91 34.59
N ILE A 93 -24.34 -7.53 34.55
CA ILE A 93 -23.28 -8.08 35.40
C ILE A 93 -23.58 -7.81 36.89
N ALA A 94 -23.96 -6.59 37.25
CA ALA A 94 -24.31 -6.25 38.63
C ALA A 94 -25.50 -7.08 39.14
N SER A 95 -26.53 -7.28 38.31
CA SER A 95 -27.67 -8.14 38.63
C SER A 95 -27.27 -9.61 38.77
N THR A 96 -26.31 -10.11 37.99
CA THR A 96 -25.76 -11.47 38.15
C THR A 96 -25.00 -11.64 39.46
N VAL A 97 -24.27 -10.60 39.89
CA VAL A 97 -23.59 -10.57 41.21
C VAL A 97 -24.62 -10.63 42.32
N LEU A 98 -25.68 -9.81 42.27
CA LEU A 98 -26.78 -9.85 43.25
C LEU A 98 -27.48 -11.22 43.26
N SER A 99 -27.60 -11.85 42.10
CA SER A 99 -28.17 -13.20 41.96
C SER A 99 -27.45 -14.27 42.77
N GLN A 100 -26.20 -14.06 43.19
CA GLN A 100 -25.49 -15.05 44.03
C GLN A 100 -26.12 -15.22 45.41
N TRP A 101 -26.74 -14.16 45.95
CA TRP A 101 -27.33 -14.17 47.29
C TRP A 101 -28.84 -14.38 47.28
N ASN A 102 -29.55 -13.86 46.29
CA ASN A 102 -31.01 -13.89 46.25
C ASN A 102 -31.59 -14.95 45.29
N HIS A 103 -30.73 -15.69 44.57
CA HIS A 103 -31.11 -16.73 43.60
C HIS A 103 -32.08 -16.26 42.49
N MET A 104 -32.06 -14.97 42.17
CA MET A 104 -32.99 -14.32 41.22
C MET A 104 -32.89 -14.90 39.80
N TYR A 105 -31.68 -15.05 39.25
CA TYR A 105 -31.46 -15.59 37.90
C TYR A 105 -31.32 -17.11 37.90
N TYR A 106 -30.60 -17.66 38.88
CA TYR A 106 -30.36 -19.09 38.98
C TYR A 106 -30.05 -19.52 40.41
N GLY A 107 -30.25 -20.81 40.65
CA GLY A 107 -29.91 -21.49 41.89
C GLY A 107 -29.38 -22.90 41.64
N PHE A 108 -29.06 -23.60 42.72
CA PHE A 108 -28.59 -24.99 42.65
C PHE A 108 -29.43 -25.83 43.60
N VAL A 109 -29.97 -26.94 43.08
CA VAL A 109 -30.84 -27.87 43.82
C VAL A 109 -30.17 -29.24 43.89
N GLY A 110 -30.32 -29.95 45.02
CA GLY A 110 -29.79 -31.31 45.21
C GLY A 110 -28.26 -31.39 45.06
N CYS A 111 -27.77 -32.38 44.30
CA CYS A 111 -26.33 -32.62 44.03
C CYS A 111 -25.73 -31.62 43.00
N ASN A 112 -25.74 -30.32 43.31
CA ASN A 112 -25.21 -29.26 42.43
C ASN A 112 -25.85 -29.20 41.03
N VAL A 113 -27.15 -29.49 40.92
CA VAL A 113 -27.87 -29.36 39.65
C VAL A 113 -28.35 -27.92 39.48
N TYR A 114 -27.98 -27.30 38.36
CA TYR A 114 -28.41 -25.95 37.99
C TYR A 114 -29.93 -25.88 37.81
N SER A 115 -30.56 -24.87 38.41
CA SER A 115 -31.97 -24.53 38.22
C SER A 115 -32.13 -23.06 37.87
N ARG A 116 -33.11 -22.73 37.03
CA ARG A 116 -33.44 -21.35 36.66
C ARG A 116 -34.26 -20.71 37.79
N GLY A 117 -33.93 -19.48 38.16
CA GLY A 117 -34.72 -18.69 39.11
C GLY A 117 -35.92 -18.02 38.43
N ASP A 118 -36.86 -17.53 39.23
CA ASP A 118 -38.11 -16.93 38.73
C ASP A 118 -37.89 -15.71 37.81
N TRP A 119 -36.78 -15.00 38.01
CA TRP A 119 -36.42 -13.80 37.26
C TRP A 119 -35.35 -14.06 36.20
N PHE A 120 -35.14 -15.33 35.80
CA PHE A 120 -34.19 -15.69 34.75
C PHE A 120 -34.42 -14.90 33.45
N TRP A 121 -35.67 -14.60 33.08
CA TRP A 121 -36.00 -13.83 31.88
C TRP A 121 -35.34 -12.43 31.85
N LEU A 122 -35.15 -11.81 33.02
CA LEU A 122 -34.52 -10.50 33.14
C LEU A 122 -33.03 -10.56 32.76
N SER A 123 -32.36 -11.68 33.00
CA SER A 123 -30.97 -11.89 32.54
C SER A 123 -30.86 -11.87 31.01
N GLN A 124 -31.90 -12.32 30.31
CA GLN A 124 -31.94 -12.40 28.86
C GLN A 124 -32.31 -11.06 28.20
N LEU A 125 -33.13 -10.25 28.89
CA LEU A 125 -33.56 -8.93 28.42
C LEU A 125 -32.38 -8.04 28.03
N TRP A 126 -31.33 -7.98 28.86
CA TRP A 126 -30.14 -7.16 28.61
C TRP A 126 -29.43 -7.56 27.31
N GLY A 127 -29.34 -8.87 27.04
CA GLY A 127 -28.78 -9.39 25.80
C GLY A 127 -29.62 -9.02 24.58
N LEU A 128 -30.94 -9.16 24.66
CA LEU A 128 -31.85 -8.81 23.57
C LEU A 128 -31.81 -7.32 23.21
N VAL A 129 -31.70 -6.43 24.21
CA VAL A 129 -31.53 -5.00 23.98
C VAL A 129 -30.21 -4.72 23.25
N GLY A 130 -29.11 -5.37 23.64
CA GLY A 130 -27.82 -5.27 22.94
C GLY A 130 -27.92 -5.71 21.47
N ILE A 131 -28.54 -6.87 21.23
CA ILE A 131 -28.81 -7.39 19.87
C ILE A 131 -29.60 -6.37 19.04
N ALA A 132 -30.67 -5.79 19.60
CA ALA A 132 -31.48 -4.82 18.88
C ALA A 132 -30.67 -3.57 18.47
N VAL A 133 -29.75 -3.12 19.33
CA VAL A 133 -28.83 -2.02 19.02
C VAL A 133 -27.89 -2.39 17.88
N ASP A 134 -27.29 -3.59 17.91
CA ASP A 134 -26.38 -4.04 16.86
C ASP A 134 -27.07 -4.22 15.49
N ILE A 135 -28.31 -4.75 15.49
CA ILE A 135 -29.14 -4.83 14.28
C ILE A 135 -29.44 -3.41 13.76
N GLY A 136 -29.80 -2.48 14.65
CA GLY A 136 -30.05 -1.08 14.30
C GLY A 136 -28.82 -0.42 13.68
N LEU A 137 -27.63 -0.62 14.27
CA LEU A 137 -26.36 -0.14 13.74
C LEU A 137 -26.08 -0.70 12.34
N LEU A 138 -26.22 -2.02 12.15
CA LEU A 138 -26.02 -2.64 10.84
C LEU A 138 -27.01 -2.13 9.80
N PHE A 139 -28.28 -1.98 10.17
CA PHE A 139 -29.31 -1.49 9.25
C PHE A 139 -29.06 -0.05 8.81
N VAL A 140 -28.74 0.84 9.75
CA VAL A 140 -28.46 2.27 9.47
C VAL A 140 -27.20 2.41 8.61
N TYR A 141 -26.14 1.66 8.90
CA TYR A 141 -24.84 1.82 8.23
C TYR A 141 -24.58 0.80 7.11
N ARG A 142 -25.61 0.04 6.69
CA ARG A 142 -25.48 -1.01 5.65
C ARG A 142 -24.90 -0.53 4.33
N GLN A 143 -25.10 0.73 3.97
CA GLN A 143 -24.66 1.28 2.68
C GLN A 143 -23.14 1.42 2.57
N GLY A 144 -22.40 1.50 3.68
CA GLY A 144 -20.92 1.55 3.64
C GLY A 144 -20.23 0.21 3.86
N LEU A 145 -20.99 -0.88 3.84
CA LEU A 145 -20.50 -2.25 3.96
C LEU A 145 -20.68 -3.00 2.64
N GLY A 146 -19.77 -3.93 2.35
CA GLY A 146 -19.98 -4.87 1.25
C GLY A 146 -21.15 -5.81 1.54
N LYS A 147 -21.86 -6.28 0.51
CA LYS A 147 -23.01 -7.20 0.66
C LYS A 147 -22.65 -8.43 1.52
N ASN A 148 -21.49 -9.03 1.28
CA ASN A 148 -21.01 -10.19 2.05
C ASN A 148 -20.67 -9.83 3.50
N GLU A 149 -20.13 -8.63 3.75
CA GLU A 149 -19.77 -8.18 5.10
C GLU A 149 -21.03 -8.01 5.98
N VAL A 150 -22.12 -7.48 5.39
CA VAL A 150 -23.40 -7.35 6.11
C VAL A 150 -23.93 -8.71 6.55
N TRP A 151 -23.96 -9.70 5.64
CA TRP A 151 -24.44 -11.05 5.96
C TRP A 151 -23.58 -11.74 7.03
N VAL A 152 -22.26 -11.58 6.95
CA VAL A 152 -21.33 -12.16 7.94
C VAL A 152 -21.51 -11.51 9.31
N LEU A 153 -21.64 -10.18 9.40
CA LEU A 153 -21.89 -9.50 10.66
C LEU A 153 -23.29 -9.83 11.22
N LEU A 154 -24.30 -9.96 10.36
CA LEU A 154 -25.64 -10.42 10.76
C LEU A 154 -25.62 -11.87 11.26
N SER A 155 -24.78 -12.75 10.70
CA SER A 155 -24.64 -14.12 11.18
C SER A 155 -24.18 -14.20 12.64
N TYR A 156 -23.42 -13.21 13.12
CA TYR A 156 -23.03 -13.08 14.52
C TYR A 156 -24.20 -12.76 15.45
N ILE A 157 -25.29 -12.24 14.90
CA ILE A 157 -26.48 -11.89 15.66
C ILE A 157 -27.54 -13.00 15.52
N ILE A 158 -27.80 -13.45 14.29
CA ILE A 158 -28.90 -14.35 13.96
C ILE A 158 -28.63 -15.77 14.47
N LEU A 159 -27.42 -16.31 14.27
CA LEU A 159 -27.12 -17.69 14.67
C LEU A 159 -27.22 -17.88 16.19
N PRO A 160 -26.66 -16.99 17.04
CA PRO A 160 -26.85 -17.08 18.49
C PRO A 160 -28.31 -16.92 18.92
N LEU A 161 -29.08 -16.04 18.27
CA LEU A 161 -30.49 -15.84 18.59
C LEU A 161 -31.34 -17.08 18.26
N LEU A 162 -31.08 -17.75 17.14
CA LEU A 162 -31.70 -19.03 16.80
C LEU A 162 -31.27 -20.15 17.76
N ALA A 163 -30.00 -20.18 18.16
CA ALA A 163 -29.54 -21.18 19.12
C ALA A 163 -30.18 -20.97 20.50
N MET A 164 -30.41 -19.72 20.89
CA MET A 164 -31.10 -19.35 22.13
C MET A 164 -32.57 -19.82 22.13
N THR A 165 -33.28 -19.69 21.01
CA THR A 165 -34.67 -20.17 20.93
C THR A 165 -34.74 -21.69 21.06
N VAL A 166 -33.81 -22.44 20.45
CA VAL A 166 -33.71 -23.89 20.60
C VAL A 166 -33.38 -24.28 22.06
N GLN A 167 -32.48 -23.56 22.72
CA GLN A 167 -32.05 -23.81 24.10
C GLN A 167 -33.15 -23.58 25.15
N ILE A 168 -34.22 -22.87 24.82
CA ILE A 168 -35.40 -22.77 25.68
C ILE A 168 -36.12 -24.13 25.79
N PHE A 169 -36.19 -24.88 24.70
CA PHE A 169 -36.94 -26.14 24.61
C PHE A 169 -36.08 -27.38 24.91
N ILE A 170 -34.79 -27.34 24.59
CA ILE A 170 -33.87 -28.48 24.77
C ILE A 170 -32.88 -28.16 25.89
N TYR A 171 -33.03 -28.84 27.03
CA TYR A 171 -32.05 -28.80 28.12
C TYR A 171 -30.85 -29.68 27.78
N GLY A 172 -29.65 -29.10 27.69
CA GLY A 172 -28.46 -29.84 27.29
C GLY A 172 -27.28 -28.94 26.96
N ILE A 173 -26.51 -29.33 25.94
CA ILE A 173 -25.35 -28.59 25.43
C ILE A 173 -25.73 -27.14 25.12
N ALA A 174 -24.89 -26.19 25.49
CA ALA A 174 -25.13 -24.77 25.24
C ALA A 174 -24.91 -24.41 23.75
N TRP A 175 -25.93 -24.69 22.94
CA TRP A 175 -25.95 -24.40 21.49
C TRP A 175 -25.61 -22.94 21.16
N LEU A 176 -25.95 -22.01 22.05
CA LEU A 176 -25.61 -20.60 21.95
C LEU A 176 -24.10 -20.34 21.77
N TYR A 177 -23.26 -21.08 22.50
CA TYR A 177 -21.81 -20.86 22.48
C TYR A 177 -21.12 -21.49 21.28
N LEU A 178 -21.68 -22.60 20.79
CA LEU A 178 -21.27 -23.17 19.51
C LEU A 178 -21.63 -22.22 18.35
N ALA A 179 -22.85 -21.67 18.35
CA ALA A 179 -23.30 -20.74 17.33
C ALA A 179 -22.45 -19.45 17.31
N THR A 180 -22.18 -18.84 18.47
CA THR A 180 -21.30 -17.65 18.56
C THR A 180 -19.88 -17.96 18.06
N THR A 181 -19.33 -19.12 18.40
CA THR A 181 -18.00 -19.55 17.93
C THR A 181 -17.95 -19.70 16.41
N ILE A 182 -18.96 -20.35 15.82
CA ILE A 182 -19.08 -20.49 14.36
C ILE A 182 -19.15 -19.11 13.70
N SER A 183 -19.95 -18.19 14.24
CA SER A 183 -20.05 -16.82 13.71
C SER A 183 -18.72 -16.06 13.82
N ILE A 184 -17.97 -16.20 14.92
CA ILE A 184 -16.64 -15.60 15.09
C ILE A 184 -15.68 -16.10 14.00
N ILE A 185 -15.70 -17.40 13.71
CA ILE A 185 -14.87 -18.01 12.67
C ILE A 185 -15.22 -17.43 11.29
N PHE A 186 -16.51 -17.34 10.94
CA PHE A 186 -16.94 -16.72 9.68
C PHE A 186 -16.50 -15.26 9.54
N VAL A 187 -16.62 -14.49 10.62
CA VAL A 187 -16.13 -13.09 10.67
C VAL A 187 -14.62 -13.06 10.45
N TYR A 188 -13.86 -13.92 11.12
CA TYR A 188 -12.40 -13.98 10.99
C TYR A 188 -11.95 -14.34 9.57
N GLU A 189 -12.51 -15.39 8.97
CA GLU A 189 -12.20 -15.84 7.61
C GLU A 189 -12.47 -14.73 6.59
N THR A 190 -13.61 -14.04 6.71
CA THR A 190 -13.96 -12.92 5.82
C THR A 190 -12.99 -11.75 5.96
N LEU A 191 -12.53 -11.46 7.19
CA LEU A 191 -11.54 -10.41 7.43
C LEU A 191 -10.19 -10.76 6.84
N GLN A 192 -9.72 -12.00 7.04
CA GLN A 192 -8.49 -12.54 6.45
C GLN A 192 -8.53 -12.44 4.92
N ALA A 193 -9.60 -12.93 4.29
CA ALA A 193 -9.79 -12.87 2.84
C ALA A 193 -9.76 -11.42 2.31
N ASN A 194 -10.45 -10.50 2.97
CA ASN A 194 -10.46 -9.09 2.60
C ASN A 194 -9.09 -8.41 2.76
N GLN A 195 -8.30 -8.80 3.77
CA GLN A 195 -6.94 -8.29 3.95
C GLN A 195 -6.00 -8.82 2.87
N ALA A 196 -6.06 -10.11 2.59
CA ALA A 196 -5.27 -10.75 1.53
C ALA A 196 -5.57 -10.14 0.16
N GLN A 197 -6.84 -9.90 -0.17
CA GLN A 197 -7.23 -9.26 -1.42
C GLN A 197 -6.68 -7.82 -1.54
N LYS A 198 -6.71 -7.05 -0.44
CA LYS A 198 -6.12 -5.70 -0.41
C LYS A 198 -4.60 -5.70 -0.56
N GLN A 199 -3.92 -6.71 -0.02
CA GLN A 199 -2.47 -6.86 -0.20
C GLN A 199 -2.15 -7.19 -1.65
N ARG A 200 -2.82 -8.18 -2.24
CA ARG A 200 -2.66 -8.53 -3.66
C ARG A 200 -2.92 -7.35 -4.59
N TRP A 201 -3.95 -6.55 -4.32
CA TRP A 201 -4.24 -5.35 -5.10
C TRP A 201 -3.07 -4.36 -5.09
N LYS A 202 -2.50 -4.10 -3.92
CA LYS A 202 -1.35 -3.20 -3.78
C LYS A 202 -0.10 -3.74 -4.46
N GLU A 203 0.12 -5.05 -4.41
CA GLU A 203 1.23 -5.69 -5.11
C GLU A 203 1.09 -5.53 -6.62
N MET A 204 -0.10 -5.82 -7.17
CA MET A 204 -0.38 -5.61 -8.60
C MET A 204 -0.22 -4.14 -9.01
N GLU A 205 -0.70 -3.20 -8.20
CA GLU A 205 -0.55 -1.76 -8.47
C GLU A 205 0.93 -1.34 -8.47
N LEU A 206 1.73 -1.87 -7.53
CA LEU A 206 3.17 -1.62 -7.48
C LEU A 206 3.90 -2.21 -8.69
N GLU A 207 3.54 -3.43 -9.11
CA GLU A 207 4.10 -4.06 -10.31
C GLU A 207 3.74 -3.32 -11.59
N GLN A 208 2.49 -2.89 -11.73
CA GLN A 208 2.04 -2.06 -12.85
C GLN A 208 2.77 -0.72 -12.88
N SER A 209 2.94 -0.08 -11.72
CA SER A 209 3.70 1.17 -11.62
C SER A 209 5.17 0.98 -12.00
N ARG A 210 5.83 -0.08 -11.52
CA ARG A 210 7.20 -0.43 -11.92
C ARG A 210 7.30 -0.68 -13.43
N THR A 211 6.35 -1.41 -13.99
CA THR A 211 6.28 -1.69 -15.43
C THR A 211 6.08 -0.41 -16.23
N ALA A 212 5.19 0.48 -15.79
CA ALA A 212 4.95 1.78 -16.42
C ALA A 212 6.20 2.67 -16.37
N ILE A 213 6.94 2.66 -15.26
CA ILE A 213 8.22 3.37 -15.14
C ILE A 213 9.23 2.82 -16.16
N ILE A 214 9.38 1.49 -16.24
CA ILE A 214 10.29 0.85 -17.22
C ILE A 214 9.90 1.22 -18.65
N LEU A 215 8.62 1.11 -19.00
CA LEU A 215 8.11 1.45 -20.33
C LEU A 215 8.28 2.94 -20.65
N SER A 216 8.13 3.83 -19.66
CA SER A 216 8.31 5.28 -19.86
C SER A 216 9.75 5.67 -20.17
N GLN A 217 10.74 4.85 -19.78
CA GLN A 217 12.15 5.10 -20.06
C GLN A 217 12.56 4.64 -21.47
N VAL A 218 11.75 3.82 -22.13
CA VAL A 218 11.91 3.54 -23.56
C VAL A 218 11.16 4.61 -24.34
N GLN A 219 11.85 5.45 -25.13
CA GLN A 219 11.20 6.45 -25.99
C GLN A 219 10.58 5.80 -27.23
N PRO A 220 9.25 5.50 -27.27
CA PRO A 220 8.70 4.65 -28.32
C PRO A 220 8.70 5.35 -29.68
N HIS A 221 8.49 6.67 -29.66
CA HIS A 221 8.54 7.51 -30.84
C HIS A 221 9.95 7.58 -31.46
N PHE A 222 11.00 7.65 -30.62
CA PHE A 222 12.37 7.59 -31.10
C PHE A 222 12.63 6.25 -31.79
N LEU A 223 12.28 5.14 -31.12
CA LEU A 223 12.48 3.79 -31.66
C LEU A 223 11.76 3.59 -33.00
N TYR A 224 10.50 4.03 -33.10
CA TYR A 224 9.73 3.99 -34.34
C TYR A 224 10.43 4.75 -35.48
N ASN A 225 10.92 5.96 -35.20
CA ASN A 225 11.59 6.78 -36.21
C ASN A 225 12.92 6.20 -36.65
N VAL A 226 13.70 5.62 -35.73
CA VAL A 226 14.96 4.96 -36.06
C VAL A 226 14.68 3.75 -36.96
N LEU A 227 13.70 2.92 -36.61
CA LEU A 227 13.33 1.75 -37.43
C LEU A 227 12.87 2.16 -38.84
N LEU A 228 12.13 3.27 -38.96
CA LEU A 228 11.72 3.80 -40.27
C LEU A 228 12.92 4.27 -41.10
N GLY A 229 13.89 4.95 -40.46
CA GLY A 229 15.13 5.36 -41.11
C GLY A 229 15.97 4.16 -41.57
N ILE A 230 16.10 3.13 -40.73
CA ILE A 230 16.78 1.88 -41.10
C ILE A 230 16.07 1.22 -42.29
N LYS A 231 14.72 1.16 -42.29
CA LYS A 231 13.95 0.61 -43.41
C LYS A 231 14.29 1.32 -44.73
N GLN A 232 14.41 2.65 -44.73
CA GLN A 232 14.79 3.41 -45.94
C GLN A 232 16.22 3.11 -46.40
N LEU A 233 17.12 2.84 -45.46
CA LEU A 233 18.49 2.43 -45.76
C LEU A 233 18.60 1.00 -46.28
N CYS A 234 17.68 0.10 -45.93
CA CYS A 234 17.70 -1.28 -46.44
C CYS A 234 17.72 -1.34 -47.97
N ASP A 235 16.96 -0.46 -48.63
CA ASP A 235 16.89 -0.42 -50.10
C ASP A 235 17.98 0.45 -50.72
N SER A 236 18.39 1.53 -50.04
CA SER A 236 19.31 2.54 -50.60
C SER A 236 20.79 2.32 -50.25
N ASN A 237 21.09 1.87 -49.03
CA ASN A 237 22.44 1.60 -48.54
C ASN A 237 22.44 0.51 -47.44
N PRO A 238 22.45 -0.78 -47.84
CA PRO A 238 22.36 -1.91 -46.90
C PRO A 238 23.48 -1.94 -45.85
N LYS A 239 24.70 -1.47 -46.19
CA LYS A 239 25.82 -1.43 -45.25
C LYS A 239 25.55 -0.44 -44.11
N LYS A 240 25.10 0.77 -44.43
CA LYS A 240 24.70 1.76 -43.41
C LYS A 240 23.49 1.29 -42.60
N ALA A 241 22.55 0.57 -43.22
CA ALA A 241 21.41 -0.02 -42.51
C ALA A 241 21.87 -1.03 -41.45
N SER A 242 22.84 -1.89 -41.78
CA SER A 242 23.43 -2.85 -40.85
C SER A 242 24.14 -2.17 -39.67
N GLU A 243 24.94 -1.13 -39.95
CA GLU A 243 25.63 -0.34 -38.91
C GLU A 243 24.63 0.37 -37.98
N ALA A 244 23.57 0.97 -38.55
CA ALA A 244 22.51 1.60 -37.76
C ALA A 244 21.74 0.60 -36.89
N LEU A 245 21.52 -0.62 -37.37
CA LEU A 245 20.89 -1.68 -36.59
C LEU A 245 21.76 -2.10 -35.40
N GLU A 246 23.09 -2.15 -35.59
CA GLU A 246 24.04 -2.45 -34.52
C GLU A 246 24.05 -1.35 -33.44
N HIS A 247 24.12 -0.08 -33.83
CA HIS A 247 23.98 1.05 -32.90
C HIS A 247 22.63 1.04 -32.16
N LEU A 248 21.53 0.68 -32.83
CA LEU A 248 20.23 0.54 -32.17
C LEU A 248 20.25 -0.58 -31.12
N ALA A 249 20.87 -1.74 -31.43
CA ALA A 249 21.00 -2.84 -30.48
C ALA A 249 21.83 -2.44 -29.25
N PHE A 250 22.95 -1.73 -29.44
CA PHE A 250 23.76 -1.21 -28.33
C PHE A 250 23.00 -0.17 -27.49
N TYR A 251 22.32 0.77 -28.13
CA TYR A 251 21.47 1.76 -27.46
C TYR A 251 20.38 1.11 -26.61
N MET A 252 19.66 0.11 -27.14
CA MET A 252 18.62 -0.59 -26.38
C MET A 252 19.21 -1.36 -25.20
N ARG A 253 20.32 -2.08 -25.40
CA ARG A 253 20.98 -2.84 -24.34
C ARG A 253 21.47 -1.92 -23.21
N ARG A 254 22.04 -0.76 -23.54
CA ARG A 254 22.55 0.22 -22.57
C ARG A 254 21.43 0.89 -21.77
N ASN A 255 20.32 1.27 -22.40
CA ASN A 255 19.14 1.78 -21.70
C ASN A 255 18.52 0.75 -20.74
N LEU A 256 18.49 -0.54 -21.12
CA LEU A 256 18.00 -1.60 -20.22
C LEU A 256 18.96 -1.84 -19.03
N ASN A 257 20.26 -1.76 -19.26
CA ASN A 257 21.25 -1.88 -18.19
C ASN A 257 21.23 -0.68 -17.24
N SER A 258 20.99 0.54 -17.73
CA SER A 258 20.94 1.74 -16.88
C SER A 258 19.73 1.75 -15.93
N LEU A 259 18.63 1.08 -16.29
CA LEU A 259 17.46 0.88 -15.42
C LEU A 259 17.75 0.10 -14.13
N THR A 260 18.76 -0.77 -14.15
CA THR A 260 19.10 -1.65 -13.02
C THR A 260 20.33 -1.19 -12.24
N ARG A 261 21.16 -0.31 -12.83
CA ARG A 261 22.37 0.20 -12.20
C ARG A 261 22.09 1.42 -11.31
N LYS A 262 22.48 1.32 -10.04
CA LYS A 262 22.44 2.43 -9.06
C LYS A 262 23.80 3.09 -8.80
N GLN A 263 24.86 2.59 -9.43
CA GLN A 263 26.24 3.01 -9.20
C GLN A 263 26.71 4.03 -10.25
N LEU A 264 27.80 4.73 -9.92
CA LEU A 264 28.52 5.58 -10.87
C LEU A 264 29.12 4.73 -11.99
N ILE A 265 29.19 5.28 -13.20
CA ILE A 265 29.82 4.66 -14.37
C ILE A 265 30.97 5.54 -14.88
N PRO A 266 31.98 4.97 -15.56
CA PRO A 266 33.00 5.76 -16.25
C PRO A 266 32.37 6.69 -17.28
N PHE A 267 32.93 7.89 -17.45
CA PHE A 267 32.45 8.85 -18.46
C PHE A 267 32.53 8.29 -19.88
N ASP A 268 33.55 7.49 -20.18
CA ASP A 268 33.66 6.82 -21.48
C ASP A 268 32.46 5.89 -21.74
N GLU A 269 31.94 5.21 -20.71
CA GLU A 269 30.76 4.35 -20.83
C GLU A 269 29.49 5.17 -21.10
N GLU A 270 29.32 6.32 -20.43
CA GLU A 270 28.23 7.25 -20.70
C GLU A 270 28.33 7.82 -22.13
N MET A 271 29.52 8.23 -22.57
CA MET A 271 29.73 8.79 -23.90
C MET A 271 29.55 7.76 -25.02
N CYS A 272 29.89 6.50 -24.79
CA CYS A 272 29.54 5.41 -25.70
C CYS A 272 28.03 5.35 -25.95
N HIS A 273 27.22 5.51 -24.88
CA HIS A 273 25.77 5.52 -24.98
C HIS A 273 25.26 6.77 -25.71
N VAL A 274 25.79 7.95 -25.38
CA VAL A 274 25.47 9.20 -26.06
C VAL A 274 25.80 9.11 -27.56
N ASN A 275 26.92 8.49 -27.92
CA ASN A 275 27.35 8.37 -29.30
C ASN A 275 26.42 7.48 -30.14
N ASP A 276 25.94 6.35 -29.60
CA ASP A 276 24.94 5.53 -30.30
C ASP A 276 23.66 6.32 -30.57
N TYR A 277 23.18 7.07 -29.58
CA TYR A 277 21.99 7.91 -29.74
C TYR A 277 22.21 8.98 -30.83
N LEU A 278 23.33 9.70 -30.76
CA LEU A 278 23.65 10.78 -31.70
C LEU A 278 23.91 10.25 -33.11
N TYR A 279 24.46 9.05 -33.26
CA TYR A 279 24.61 8.38 -34.55
C TYR A 279 23.24 8.15 -35.21
N LEU A 280 22.29 7.57 -34.47
CA LEU A 280 20.94 7.29 -34.95
C LEU A 280 20.15 8.59 -35.27
N GLU A 281 20.33 9.63 -34.47
CA GLU A 281 19.73 10.95 -34.71
C GLU A 281 20.35 11.67 -35.92
N LYS A 282 21.67 11.59 -36.08
CA LYS A 282 22.39 12.18 -37.23
C LYS A 282 21.99 11.48 -38.53
N MET A 283 21.77 10.17 -38.50
CA MET A 283 21.21 9.44 -39.63
C MET A 283 19.82 9.97 -40.02
N ARG A 284 18.97 10.32 -39.04
CA ARG A 284 17.61 10.82 -39.30
C ARG A 284 17.58 12.26 -39.79
N PHE A 285 18.46 13.10 -39.25
CA PHE A 285 18.46 14.54 -39.53
C PHE A 285 19.50 14.99 -40.54
N GLU A 286 20.41 14.09 -40.93
CA GLU A 286 21.45 14.32 -41.93
C GLU A 286 22.19 15.64 -41.66
N GLU A 287 22.23 16.54 -42.64
CA GLU A 287 22.90 17.85 -42.58
C GLU A 287 22.28 18.80 -41.54
N LYS A 288 21.10 18.51 -40.98
CA LYS A 288 20.45 19.36 -39.98
C LYS A 288 20.97 19.15 -38.55
N LEU A 289 21.77 18.13 -38.31
CA LEU A 289 22.39 17.87 -37.00
C LEU A 289 23.91 17.74 -37.14
N THR A 290 24.61 18.76 -36.68
CA THR A 290 26.07 18.71 -36.51
C THR A 290 26.38 18.35 -35.06
N VAL A 291 27.34 17.45 -34.85
CA VAL A 291 27.79 17.04 -33.51
C VAL A 291 29.29 17.31 -33.41
N VAL A 292 29.69 18.04 -32.36
CA VAL A 292 31.07 18.36 -32.04
C VAL A 292 31.39 17.82 -30.65
N LEU A 293 32.42 16.98 -30.56
CA LEU A 293 32.89 16.41 -29.30
C LEU A 293 34.27 17.00 -28.99
N ASP A 294 34.38 17.72 -27.88
CA ASP A 294 35.61 18.33 -27.36
C ASP A 294 35.93 17.76 -25.98
N LEU A 295 36.47 16.53 -25.95
CA LEU A 295 36.63 15.73 -24.73
C LEU A 295 38.09 15.76 -24.26
N GLU A 296 38.53 16.88 -23.67
CA GLU A 296 39.90 17.06 -23.17
C GLU A 296 40.20 16.16 -21.96
N TYR A 297 39.20 15.87 -21.11
CA TYR A 297 39.34 15.01 -19.93
C TYR A 297 38.21 13.99 -19.84
N THR A 298 38.54 12.70 -19.66
CA THR A 298 37.56 11.60 -19.60
C THR A 298 37.70 10.67 -18.40
N ASP A 299 38.81 10.73 -17.64
CA ASP A 299 39.06 9.82 -16.49
C ASP A 299 38.30 10.27 -15.23
N PHE A 300 36.98 10.07 -15.24
CA PHE A 300 36.12 10.31 -14.09
C PHE A 300 34.84 9.46 -14.14
N PHE A 301 34.14 9.46 -13.02
CA PHE A 301 32.89 8.72 -12.83
C PHE A 301 31.73 9.67 -12.61
N LEU A 302 30.56 9.31 -13.14
CA LEU A 302 29.32 10.04 -12.95
C LEU A 302 28.12 9.09 -12.90
N PRO A 303 26.96 9.52 -12.37
CA PRO A 303 25.74 8.72 -12.42
C PRO A 303 25.37 8.38 -13.87
N ALA A 304 24.95 7.15 -14.13
CA ALA A 304 24.47 6.75 -15.46
C ALA A 304 23.27 7.61 -15.91
N MET A 305 23.11 7.81 -17.21
CA MET A 305 22.06 8.65 -17.81
C MET A 305 22.16 10.10 -17.33
N THR A 306 23.37 10.66 -17.30
CA THR A 306 23.59 12.07 -16.93
C THR A 306 23.69 12.96 -18.16
N VAL A 307 24.56 12.61 -19.10
CA VAL A 307 24.81 13.40 -20.32
C VAL A 307 23.75 13.07 -21.37
N GLN A 308 23.37 11.80 -21.48
CA GLN A 308 22.38 11.35 -22.46
C GLN A 308 21.05 12.13 -22.43
N PRO A 309 20.32 12.26 -21.31
CA PRO A 309 19.05 12.99 -21.32
C PRO A 309 19.22 14.47 -21.67
N ILE A 310 20.41 15.04 -21.44
CA ILE A 310 20.71 16.43 -21.80
C ILE A 310 20.94 16.53 -23.31
N ALA A 311 21.72 15.62 -23.89
CA ALA A 311 21.95 15.53 -25.33
C ALA A 311 20.63 15.26 -26.09
N GLU A 312 19.78 14.36 -25.59
CA GLU A 312 18.45 14.09 -26.15
C GLU A 312 17.58 15.35 -26.17
N ASN A 313 17.59 16.12 -25.07
CA ASN A 313 16.84 17.36 -24.97
C ASN A 313 17.37 18.42 -25.94
N ALA A 314 18.69 18.55 -26.07
CA ALA A 314 19.33 19.47 -26.99
C ALA A 314 18.92 19.20 -28.45
N VAL A 315 18.92 17.93 -28.88
CA VAL A 315 18.48 17.55 -30.24
C VAL A 315 16.97 17.78 -30.40
N ARG A 316 16.15 17.24 -29.49
CA ARG A 316 14.68 17.22 -29.64
C ARG A 316 13.99 18.56 -29.42
N TRP A 317 14.51 19.40 -28.53
CA TRP A 317 13.87 20.67 -28.18
C TRP A 317 14.66 21.88 -28.66
N GLY A 318 15.98 21.77 -28.77
CA GLY A 318 16.84 22.82 -29.32
C GLY A 318 16.88 22.76 -30.84
N ILE A 319 17.62 21.79 -31.38
CA ILE A 319 18.05 21.75 -32.79
C ILE A 319 16.88 21.52 -33.73
N THR A 320 16.03 20.53 -33.47
CA THR A 320 14.90 20.19 -34.36
C THR A 320 13.78 21.23 -34.39
N LYS A 321 13.79 22.18 -33.44
CA LYS A 321 12.87 23.34 -33.44
C LYS A 321 13.40 24.54 -34.21
N LYS A 322 14.69 24.56 -34.54
CA LYS A 322 15.34 25.60 -35.35
C LYS A 322 15.20 25.28 -36.83
N LYS A 323 14.74 26.25 -37.63
CA LYS A 323 14.72 26.13 -39.09
C LYS A 323 16.17 26.10 -39.60
N GLY A 324 16.53 25.07 -40.35
CA GLY A 324 17.88 24.90 -40.90
C GLY A 324 18.81 23.97 -40.12
N GLY A 325 18.38 23.45 -38.97
CA GLY A 325 19.20 22.57 -38.14
C GLY A 325 20.09 23.32 -37.16
N GLY A 326 21.11 22.63 -36.64
CA GLY A 326 21.96 23.17 -35.58
C GLY A 326 23.10 22.24 -35.18
N THR A 327 23.89 22.72 -34.23
CA THR A 327 25.09 22.08 -33.70
C THR A 327 24.91 21.75 -32.23
N LEU A 328 25.12 20.48 -31.89
CA LEU A 328 25.31 20.01 -30.52
C LEU A 328 26.81 19.91 -30.24
N THR A 329 27.29 20.61 -29.22
CA THR A 329 28.67 20.51 -28.74
C THR A 329 28.70 19.91 -27.35
N ILE A 330 29.46 18.84 -27.16
CA ILE A 330 29.71 18.24 -25.85
C ILE A 330 31.19 18.46 -25.51
N LYS A 331 31.43 19.20 -24.44
CA LYS A 331 32.77 19.49 -23.95
C LYS A 331 33.00 18.85 -22.58
N SER A 332 34.18 18.29 -22.35
CA SER A 332 34.63 17.82 -21.03
C SER A 332 36.06 18.29 -20.76
N GLN A 333 36.27 18.98 -19.65
CA GLN A 333 37.57 19.55 -19.29
C GLN A 333 37.80 19.50 -17.78
N LEU A 334 39.07 19.40 -17.37
CA LEU A 334 39.47 19.53 -15.97
C LEU A 334 39.83 20.99 -15.68
N THR A 335 39.12 21.63 -14.75
CA THR A 335 39.34 23.03 -14.37
C THR A 335 39.69 23.09 -12.87
N GLY A 336 40.99 23.18 -12.56
CA GLY A 336 41.45 23.10 -11.17
C GLY A 336 41.17 21.71 -10.57
N GLU A 337 40.38 21.67 -9.50
CA GLU A 337 39.94 20.42 -8.83
C GLU A 337 38.50 20.01 -9.20
N GLU A 338 37.94 20.57 -10.29
CA GLU A 338 36.59 20.22 -10.75
C GLU A 338 36.63 19.72 -12.19
N VAL A 339 35.88 18.66 -12.47
CA VAL A 339 35.58 18.23 -13.83
C VAL A 339 34.35 18.99 -14.29
N MET A 340 34.46 19.68 -15.42
CA MET A 340 33.38 20.44 -16.02
C MET A 340 32.93 19.77 -17.33
N ILE A 341 31.64 19.46 -17.40
CA ILE A 341 30.99 18.94 -18.61
C ILE A 341 30.00 19.99 -19.10
N SER A 342 30.09 20.36 -20.36
CA SER A 342 29.19 21.33 -20.98
C SER A 342 28.52 20.71 -22.20
N VAL A 343 27.19 20.67 -22.19
CA VAL A 343 26.36 20.27 -23.33
C VAL A 343 25.69 21.53 -23.88
N MET A 344 26.05 21.91 -25.09
CA MET A 344 25.67 23.18 -25.72
C MET A 344 24.93 22.92 -27.03
N ASP A 345 23.78 23.54 -27.23
CA ASP A 345 23.12 23.62 -28.53
C ASP A 345 22.95 25.06 -28.98
N ASP A 346 22.99 25.29 -30.29
CA ASP A 346 22.69 26.58 -30.92
C ASP A 346 21.23 26.67 -31.41
N GLY A 347 20.35 25.87 -30.80
CA GLY A 347 18.97 25.66 -31.21
C GLY A 347 18.02 26.80 -30.83
N ALA A 348 16.73 26.47 -30.75
CA ALA A 348 15.69 27.47 -30.50
C ALA A 348 15.80 28.16 -29.12
N GLY A 349 16.45 27.53 -28.13
CA GLY A 349 16.52 28.02 -26.76
C GLY A 349 15.14 28.16 -26.08
N PHE A 350 15.14 28.46 -24.79
CA PHE A 350 13.92 28.72 -24.02
C PHE A 350 14.20 29.71 -22.89
N ASP A 351 13.13 30.20 -22.25
CA ASP A 351 13.26 30.98 -21.02
C ASP A 351 13.19 30.03 -19.82
N PRO A 352 14.26 29.88 -19.02
CA PRO A 352 14.26 29.02 -17.83
C PRO A 352 13.25 29.46 -16.76
N ASN A 353 12.83 30.73 -16.76
CA ASN A 353 11.90 31.28 -15.77
C ASN A 353 10.43 31.16 -16.19
N GLU A 354 10.14 30.83 -17.46
CA GLU A 354 8.78 30.51 -17.89
C GLU A 354 8.39 29.14 -17.34
N ILE A 355 7.54 29.12 -16.30
CA ILE A 355 6.90 27.89 -15.81
C ILE A 355 5.99 27.35 -16.92
N ARG A 356 6.47 26.35 -17.66
CA ARG A 356 5.62 25.61 -18.59
C ARG A 356 4.66 24.73 -17.80
N ASN A 357 3.44 25.21 -17.66
CA ASN A 357 2.33 24.51 -17.03
C ASN A 357 1.63 23.56 -18.02
N ASP A 358 2.40 22.79 -18.80
CA ASP A 358 1.92 21.94 -19.88
C ASP A 358 1.80 20.45 -19.48
N GLY A 359 1.91 20.15 -18.17
CA GLY A 359 1.85 18.79 -17.64
C GLY A 359 3.01 17.90 -18.11
N LYS A 360 3.99 18.44 -18.86
CA LYS A 360 5.19 17.75 -19.34
C LYS A 360 6.32 18.04 -18.36
N THR A 361 6.31 17.25 -17.31
CA THR A 361 7.30 17.25 -16.24
C THR A 361 8.74 17.36 -16.74
N HIS A 362 9.45 18.42 -16.30
CA HIS A 362 10.92 18.57 -16.34
C HIS A 362 11.67 17.53 -15.48
N VAL A 363 11.07 16.35 -15.28
CA VAL A 363 11.54 15.28 -14.39
C VAL A 363 12.89 14.73 -14.83
N GLY A 364 13.19 14.72 -16.12
CA GLY A 364 14.48 14.22 -16.64
C GLY A 364 15.69 14.97 -16.08
N ILE A 365 15.75 16.30 -16.24
CA ILE A 365 16.90 17.10 -15.79
C ILE A 365 16.91 17.27 -14.26
N GLU A 366 15.73 17.37 -13.62
CA GLU A 366 15.68 17.45 -12.15
C GLU A 366 16.16 16.15 -11.50
N ASN A 367 15.82 14.98 -12.06
CA ASN A 367 16.35 13.70 -11.60
C ASN A 367 17.88 13.62 -11.77
N VAL A 368 18.42 14.15 -12.87
CA VAL A 368 19.88 14.23 -13.08
C VAL A 368 20.51 15.11 -12.00
N ARG A 369 19.97 16.31 -11.76
CA ARG A 369 20.45 17.25 -10.73
C ARG A 369 20.46 16.61 -9.34
N GLN A 370 19.37 15.96 -8.93
CA GLN A 370 19.28 15.30 -7.63
C GLN A 370 20.28 14.15 -7.49
N ARG A 371 20.43 13.31 -8.52
CA ARG A 371 21.42 12.21 -8.49
C ARG A 371 22.85 12.71 -8.42
N LEU A 372 23.19 13.76 -9.18
CA LEU A 372 24.50 14.39 -9.12
C LEU A 372 24.83 14.87 -7.71
N MET A 373 23.90 15.60 -7.09
CA MET A 373 24.06 16.10 -5.72
C MET A 373 24.23 14.95 -4.70
N LEU A 374 23.39 13.91 -4.79
CA LEU A 374 23.38 12.81 -3.81
C LEU A 374 24.55 11.84 -3.96
N GLN A 375 24.99 11.55 -5.19
CA GLN A 375 25.98 10.48 -5.44
C GLN A 375 27.41 10.97 -5.58
N CYS A 376 27.62 12.21 -6.04
CA CYS A 376 28.96 12.74 -6.29
C CYS A 376 29.17 14.17 -5.79
N GLY A 377 28.17 14.78 -5.12
CA GLY A 377 28.25 16.17 -4.69
C GLY A 377 28.35 17.16 -5.84
N GLY A 378 27.96 16.74 -7.06
CA GLY A 378 28.01 17.56 -8.26
C GLY A 378 26.87 18.56 -8.35
N THR A 379 27.02 19.55 -9.22
CA THR A 379 25.99 20.57 -9.49
C THR A 379 25.66 20.62 -10.99
N LEU A 380 24.44 21.06 -11.30
CA LEU A 380 23.96 21.23 -12.68
C LEU A 380 23.25 22.58 -12.83
N SER A 381 23.80 23.43 -13.70
CA SER A 381 23.25 24.73 -14.07
C SER A 381 22.82 24.77 -15.54
N ILE A 382 21.73 25.48 -15.82
CA ILE A 382 21.20 25.65 -17.18
C ILE A 382 21.21 27.14 -17.50
N ASN A 383 21.78 27.50 -18.64
CA ASN A 383 21.69 28.83 -19.23
C ASN A 383 21.04 28.69 -20.60
N SER A 384 19.87 29.30 -20.80
CA SER A 384 19.16 29.27 -22.07
C SER A 384 18.55 30.63 -22.36
N LYS A 385 18.50 30.99 -23.63
CA LYS A 385 17.81 32.20 -24.11
C LYS A 385 17.13 31.88 -25.43
N LYS A 386 15.86 32.26 -25.56
CA LYS A 386 15.09 32.12 -26.81
C LYS A 386 15.88 32.71 -27.99
N GLY A 387 16.11 31.88 -29.00
CA GLY A 387 16.85 32.22 -30.22
C GLY A 387 18.38 32.12 -30.12
N SER A 388 18.95 31.79 -28.96
CA SER A 388 20.41 31.73 -28.74
C SER A 388 20.90 30.37 -28.24
N GLY A 389 20.06 29.34 -28.29
CA GLY A 389 20.42 28.00 -27.85
C GLY A 389 20.38 27.79 -26.33
N THR A 390 20.94 26.68 -25.88
CA THR A 390 21.01 26.28 -24.46
C THR A 390 22.38 25.73 -24.13
N THR A 391 22.88 26.06 -22.94
CA THR A 391 24.08 25.47 -22.34
C THR A 391 23.71 24.85 -21.00
N VAL A 392 23.98 23.55 -20.86
CA VAL A 392 23.88 22.85 -19.58
C VAL A 392 25.29 22.53 -19.11
N THR A 393 25.64 23.02 -17.92
CA THR A 393 26.96 22.81 -17.32
C THR A 393 26.82 21.95 -16.08
N ILE A 394 27.57 20.86 -16.05
CA ILE A 394 27.73 19.97 -14.90
C ILE A 394 29.11 20.21 -14.32
N ARG A 395 29.18 20.37 -12.99
CA ARG A 395 30.44 20.44 -12.24
C ARG A 395 30.51 19.29 -11.26
N LEU A 396 31.57 18.50 -11.37
CA LEU A 396 31.85 17.38 -10.48
C LEU A 396 33.11 17.70 -9.67
N PRO A 397 33.08 17.62 -8.32
CA PRO A 397 34.30 17.72 -7.56
C PRO A 397 35.20 16.52 -7.88
N GLN A 398 36.50 16.75 -8.10
CA GLN A 398 37.48 15.70 -8.39
C GLN A 398 37.82 14.87 -7.13
N LYS A 399 36.85 14.61 -6.24
CA LYS A 399 37.06 13.76 -5.07
C LYS A 399 37.46 12.37 -5.55
N GLY A 400 38.75 12.10 -5.41
CA GLY A 400 39.43 10.96 -5.98
C GLY A 400 38.78 9.63 -5.62
N ARG A 401 38.74 8.74 -6.61
CA ARG A 401 38.75 7.27 -6.49
C ARG A 401 38.44 6.75 -5.09
N ASN A 402 37.19 6.88 -4.63
CA ASN A 402 36.76 6.13 -3.45
C ASN A 402 35.90 4.96 -3.92
N LYS A 403 36.63 3.83 -3.96
CA LYS A 403 36.27 2.41 -3.97
C LYS A 403 34.79 2.04 -3.79
#